data_AF-A0A377WG47-F1
#
_entry.id   AF-A0A377WG47-F1
#
_cell.length_a   1.000
_cell.length_b   1.000
_cell.length_c   1.000
_cell.angle_alpha   90.00
_cell.angle_beta   90.00
_cell.angle_gamma   90.00
#
_symmetry.space_group_name_H-M   'P 1'
#
loop_
_entity.id
_entity.type
_entity.pdbx_description
1 polymer ?
#
loop_
_entity_poly.entity_id
_entity_poly.type
_entity_poly.pdbx_seq_one_letter_code
_entity_poly.pdbx_strand_id
1 'polypeptide(L)'
;MDRNHSHLWKPLLHEVATGSLDEGVDALSYLAHARNHGFQFQLGSVVDINREGKTITLGELRNEKGELLVAERKLPYDTLVMALGSTSNDFNTPGVKENCIFLDNPHQARRFHQEMLNLFLKYSANLGANGKVNIAIVGGGATGVELSAELHNAVKQLHSYGYKGLTQRSAERHAGRGGRAHSACAAAAHFRGSA
;
A
#
# COMPACT_ATOMS: atom_id res chain seq x y z
N MET A 1 -3.57 20.69 -0.23
CA MET A 1 -2.65 20.23 -1.29
C MET A 1 -2.24 18.82 -0.98
N ASP A 2 -2.10 17.97 -1.99
CA ASP A 2 -1.64 16.58 -1.88
C ASP A 2 -1.09 16.14 -3.25
N ARG A 3 -0.22 15.13 -3.29
CA ARG A 3 0.25 14.55 -4.54
C ARG A 3 -0.80 13.64 -5.19
N ASN A 4 -1.76 13.14 -4.41
CA ASN A 4 -2.80 12.23 -4.85
C ASN A 4 -4.09 12.99 -5.18
N HIS A 5 -4.89 12.44 -6.09
CA HIS A 5 -6.21 13.01 -6.45
C HIS A 5 -7.30 12.73 -5.41
N SER A 6 -7.12 11.68 -4.62
CA SER A 6 -8.09 11.21 -3.66
C SER A 6 -7.43 10.82 -2.33
N HIS A 7 -8.25 10.80 -1.29
CA HIS A 7 -7.93 10.32 0.03
C HIS A 7 -8.52 8.93 0.21
N LEU A 8 -7.68 7.96 0.55
CA LEU A 8 -8.14 6.68 1.08
C LEU A 8 -7.84 6.63 2.58
N TRP A 9 -8.81 6.20 3.37
CA TRP A 9 -8.61 6.01 4.79
C TRP A 9 -7.65 4.84 5.02
N LYS A 10 -6.42 5.15 5.47
CA LYS A 10 -5.34 4.16 5.64
C LYS A 10 -5.72 2.88 6.41
N PRO A 11 -6.59 2.92 7.44
CA PRO A 11 -7.08 1.70 8.07
C PRO A 11 -7.73 0.70 7.11
N LEU A 12 -8.23 1.10 5.94
CA LEU A 12 -8.82 0.20 4.94
C LEU A 12 -7.79 -0.46 4.01
N LEU A 13 -6.49 -0.16 4.14
CA LEU A 13 -5.50 -0.66 3.20
C LEU A 13 -5.35 -2.19 3.23
N HIS A 14 -5.65 -2.85 4.35
CA HIS A 14 -5.62 -4.31 4.45
C HIS A 14 -6.76 -4.97 3.66
N GLU A 15 -7.90 -4.29 3.50
CA GLU A 15 -9.03 -4.74 2.70
C GLU A 15 -8.71 -4.60 1.19
N VAL A 16 -8.12 -3.48 0.79
CA VAL A 16 -7.60 -3.29 -0.58
C VAL A 16 -6.54 -4.33 -0.91
N ALA A 17 -5.63 -4.62 0.03
CA ALA A 17 -4.56 -5.59 -0.15
C ALA A 17 -5.09 -7.02 -0.37
N THR A 18 -6.22 -7.36 0.23
CA THR A 18 -6.82 -8.69 0.10
C THR A 18 -7.91 -8.77 -0.96
N GLY A 19 -8.34 -7.62 -1.49
CA GLY A 19 -9.35 -7.50 -2.53
C GLY A 19 -10.77 -7.56 -2.01
N SER A 20 -10.99 -7.40 -0.70
CA SER A 20 -12.32 -7.26 -0.12
C SER A 20 -12.92 -5.86 -0.32
N LEU A 21 -12.09 -4.88 -0.69
CA LEU A 21 -12.47 -3.51 -0.98
C LEU A 21 -11.84 -3.02 -2.29
N ASP A 22 -12.61 -2.27 -3.09
CA ASP A 22 -12.11 -1.55 -4.27
C ASP A 22 -11.78 -0.10 -3.89
N GLU A 23 -10.51 0.29 -3.98
CA GLU A 23 -10.05 1.64 -3.65
C GLU A 23 -10.78 2.75 -4.43
N GLY A 24 -11.27 2.47 -5.64
CA GLY A 24 -11.93 3.46 -6.47
C GLY A 24 -13.31 3.85 -5.94
N VAL A 25 -13.97 2.96 -5.20
CA VAL A 25 -15.31 3.17 -4.64
C VAL A 25 -15.22 3.93 -3.31
N ASP A 26 -14.23 3.61 -2.48
CA ASP A 26 -14.12 4.15 -1.12
C ASP A 26 -13.16 5.34 -0.97
N ALA A 27 -12.53 5.79 -2.06
CA ALA A 27 -11.68 6.97 -2.03
C ALA A 27 -12.47 8.29 -2.17
N LEU A 28 -12.17 9.24 -1.30
CA LEU A 28 -12.73 10.60 -1.35
C LEU A 28 -11.93 11.46 -2.34
N SER A 29 -12.57 11.99 -3.38
CA SER A 29 -11.94 12.96 -4.28
C SER A 29 -11.65 14.30 -3.58
N TYR A 30 -10.38 14.72 -3.53
CA TYR A 30 -10.00 15.99 -2.93
C TYR A 30 -10.57 17.19 -3.69
N LEU A 31 -10.63 17.13 -5.03
CA LEU A 31 -11.19 18.20 -5.85
C LEU A 31 -12.70 18.37 -5.62
N ALA A 32 -13.43 17.27 -5.55
CA ALA A 32 -14.86 17.30 -5.26
C ALA A 32 -15.11 17.82 -3.84
N HIS A 33 -14.34 17.35 -2.86
CA HIS A 33 -14.43 17.81 -1.47
C HIS A 33 -14.10 19.30 -1.35
N ALA A 34 -13.07 19.77 -2.04
CA ALA A 34 -12.68 21.18 -2.11
C ALA A 34 -13.81 22.06 -2.66
N ARG A 35 -14.44 21.64 -3.76
CA ARG A 35 -15.60 22.34 -4.33
C ARG A 35 -16.78 22.39 -3.36
N ASN A 36 -17.08 21.28 -2.68
CA ASN A 36 -18.23 21.17 -1.79
C ASN A 36 -18.06 21.97 -0.48
N HIS A 37 -16.81 22.21 -0.06
CA HIS A 37 -16.49 22.88 1.21
C HIS A 37 -15.77 24.22 1.02
N GLY A 38 -15.72 24.76 -0.19
CA GLY A 38 -15.27 26.13 -0.46
C GLY A 38 -13.77 26.40 -0.25
N PHE A 39 -12.91 25.39 -0.42
CA PHE A 39 -11.45 25.58 -0.39
C PHE A 39 -10.80 25.26 -1.73
N GLN A 40 -9.57 25.72 -1.95
CA GLN A 40 -8.81 25.40 -3.15
C GLN A 40 -7.88 24.22 -2.90
N PHE A 41 -8.00 23.18 -3.73
CA PHE A 41 -7.08 22.07 -3.72
C PHE A 41 -6.01 22.26 -4.82
N GLN A 42 -4.75 22.20 -4.42
CA GLN A 42 -3.60 22.19 -5.32
C GLN A 42 -3.02 20.78 -5.37
N LEU A 43 -3.08 20.14 -6.54
CA LEU A 43 -2.40 18.87 -6.79
C LEU A 43 -0.90 19.13 -6.95
N GLY A 44 -0.07 18.40 -6.22
CA GLY A 44 1.38 18.50 -6.30
C GLY A 44 2.10 17.96 -5.08
N SER A 45 3.35 17.52 -5.27
CA SER A 45 4.25 17.19 -4.16
C SER A 45 4.96 18.46 -3.69
N VAL A 46 4.96 18.72 -2.39
CA VAL A 46 5.82 19.74 -1.79
C VAL A 46 7.27 19.25 -1.87
N VAL A 47 8.15 20.02 -2.50
CA VAL A 47 9.57 19.69 -2.67
C VAL A 47 10.50 20.61 -1.87
N ASP A 48 10.03 21.80 -1.49
CA ASP A 48 10.78 22.73 -0.66
C ASP A 48 9.85 23.62 0.19
N ILE A 49 10.37 24.10 1.32
CA ILE A 49 9.69 25.01 2.25
C ILE A 49 10.67 26.11 2.67
N ASN A 50 10.49 27.30 2.11
CA ASN A 50 11.21 28.49 2.54
C ASN A 50 10.43 29.19 3.67
N ARG A 51 10.91 29.01 4.90
CA ARG A 51 10.28 29.57 6.11
C ARG A 51 10.45 31.07 6.25
N GLU A 52 11.61 31.60 5.86
CA GLU A 52 11.94 33.02 5.94
C GLU A 52 11.09 33.82 4.94
N GLY A 53 11.04 33.35 3.69
CA GLY A 53 10.23 33.94 2.62
C GLY A 53 8.76 33.49 2.64
N LYS A 54 8.35 32.69 3.62
CA LYS A 54 7.02 32.09 3.78
C LYS A 54 6.41 31.56 2.48
N THR A 55 7.17 30.70 1.80
CA THR A 55 6.75 30.06 0.54
C THR A 55 6.98 28.56 0.59
N ILE A 56 6.11 27.82 -0.10
CA ILE A 56 6.33 26.41 -0.42
C ILE A 56 6.57 26.26 -1.91
N THR A 57 7.32 25.25 -2.30
CA THR A 57 7.52 24.87 -3.70
C THR A 57 6.80 23.55 -3.97
N LEU A 58 5.87 23.57 -4.92
CA LEU A 58 5.27 22.37 -5.49
C LEU A 58 6.07 21.97 -6.73
N GLY A 59 6.55 20.72 -6.76
CA GLY A 59 7.27 20.19 -7.91
C GLY A 59 6.42 20.14 -9.17
N GLU A 60 7.09 19.97 -10.30
CA GLU A 60 6.42 19.78 -11.60
C GLU A 60 5.55 18.51 -11.61
N LEU A 61 4.49 18.54 -12.41
CA LEU A 61 3.63 17.41 -12.69
C LEU A 61 3.85 16.94 -14.12
N ARG A 62 4.03 15.63 -14.28
CA ARG A 62 4.16 14.98 -15.59
C ARG A 62 3.12 13.88 -15.75
N ASN A 63 2.70 13.61 -16.99
CA ASN A 63 1.88 12.44 -17.27
C ASN A 63 2.74 11.16 -17.35
N GLU A 64 2.10 10.01 -17.56
CA GLU A 64 2.76 8.71 -17.67
C GLU A 64 3.77 8.63 -18.84
N LYS A 65 3.62 9.48 -19.87
CA LYS A 65 4.54 9.57 -21.00
C LYS A 65 5.71 10.55 -20.73
N GLY A 66 5.78 11.15 -19.56
CA GLY A 66 6.81 12.10 -19.16
C GLY A 66 6.60 13.54 -19.65
N GLU A 67 5.46 13.84 -20.28
CA GLU A 67 5.13 15.19 -20.74
C GLU A 67 4.85 16.11 -19.55
N LEU A 68 5.38 17.33 -19.60
CA LEU A 68 5.14 18.34 -18.58
C LEU A 68 3.69 18.83 -18.64
N LEU A 69 2.92 18.54 -17.59
CA LEU A 69 1.54 19.02 -17.44
C LEU A 69 1.50 20.36 -16.72
N VAL A 70 2.30 20.49 -15.66
CA VAL A 70 2.35 21.70 -14.83
C VAL A 70 3.79 21.92 -14.39
N ALA A 71 4.32 23.11 -14.64
CA ALA A 71 5.65 23.50 -14.17
C ALA A 71 5.71 23.58 -12.63
N GLU A 72 6.92 23.66 -12.09
CA GLU A 72 7.14 23.97 -10.68
C GLU A 72 6.45 25.30 -10.30
N ARG A 73 5.86 25.36 -9.10
CA ARG A 73 5.12 26.53 -8.61
C ARG A 73 5.51 26.87 -7.19
N LYS A 74 5.73 28.15 -6.92
CA LYS A 74 5.92 28.68 -5.57
C LYS A 74 4.62 29.29 -5.07
N LEU A 75 4.18 28.87 -3.88
CA LEU A 75 2.96 29.34 -3.27
C LEU A 75 3.30 30.05 -1.95
N PRO A 76 2.89 31.32 -1.76
CA PRO A 76 3.05 32.01 -0.49
C PRO A 76 2.08 31.48 0.55
N TYR A 77 2.43 31.63 1.83
CA TYR A 77 1.54 31.32 2.95
C TYR A 77 1.69 32.33 4.09
N ASP A 78 0.62 32.55 4.84
CA ASP A 78 0.71 33.25 6.14
C ASP A 78 0.95 32.26 7.29
N THR A 79 0.21 31.14 7.24
CA THR A 79 0.30 30.02 8.17
C THR A 79 0.40 28.72 7.39
N LEU A 80 1.36 27.87 7.74
CA LEU A 80 1.56 26.56 7.13
C LEU A 80 1.22 25.45 8.12
N VAL A 81 0.20 24.64 7.81
CA VAL A 81 -0.12 23.41 8.55
C VAL A 81 0.48 22.22 7.80
N MET A 82 1.37 21.48 8.47
CA MET A 82 2.03 20.31 7.89
C MET A 82 1.36 19.02 8.36
N ALA A 83 0.83 18.25 7.42
CA ALA A 83 0.19 16.96 7.65
C ALA A 83 0.67 15.91 6.63
N LEU A 84 2.00 15.82 6.43
CA LEU A 84 2.62 14.95 5.41
C LEU A 84 2.55 13.45 5.74
N GLY A 85 2.22 13.11 7.00
CA GLY A 85 2.23 11.74 7.50
C GLY A 85 3.64 11.16 7.63
N SER A 86 3.73 9.83 7.59
CA SER A 86 4.96 9.06 7.64
C SER A 86 4.94 7.94 6.59
N THR A 87 6.10 7.36 6.35
CA THR A 87 6.30 6.14 5.54
C THR A 87 6.78 5.00 6.43
N SER A 88 6.57 3.77 5.99
CA SER A 88 7.12 2.58 6.64
C SER A 88 8.64 2.69 6.73
N ASN A 89 9.18 2.19 7.85
CA ASN A 89 10.61 2.17 8.12
C ASN A 89 11.13 0.75 7.92
N ASP A 90 12.16 0.59 7.10
CA ASP A 90 12.83 -0.68 6.86
C ASP A 90 13.97 -0.94 7.85
N PHE A 91 14.26 0.03 8.72
CA PHE A 91 15.34 0.00 9.72
C PHE A 91 16.71 -0.31 9.13
N ASN A 92 16.92 0.01 7.84
CA ASN A 92 18.10 -0.40 7.06
C ASN A 92 18.37 -1.92 7.09
N THR A 93 17.30 -2.72 7.23
CA THR A 93 17.41 -4.18 7.20
C THR A 93 17.69 -4.62 5.76
N PRO A 94 18.83 -5.29 5.49
CA PRO A 94 19.19 -5.70 4.13
C PRO A 94 18.11 -6.55 3.46
N GLY A 95 17.76 -6.24 2.22
CA GLY A 95 16.79 -6.98 1.44
C GLY A 95 15.32 -6.56 1.65
N VAL A 96 14.98 -5.74 2.65
CA VAL A 96 13.58 -5.36 2.90
C VAL A 96 13.05 -4.44 1.80
N LYS A 97 13.80 -3.42 1.36
CA LYS A 97 13.33 -2.51 0.30
C LYS A 97 13.14 -3.23 -1.04
N GLU A 98 13.96 -4.23 -1.30
CA GLU A 98 14.01 -4.94 -2.57
C GLU A 98 12.98 -6.07 -2.64
N ASN A 99 12.74 -6.78 -1.52
CA ASN A 99 11.95 -8.02 -1.50
C ASN A 99 10.59 -7.90 -0.80
N CYS A 100 10.33 -6.84 -0.04
CA CYS A 100 9.07 -6.67 0.67
C CYS A 100 8.14 -5.68 -0.03
N ILE A 101 6.84 -5.86 0.20
CA ILE A 101 5.81 -4.89 -0.13
C ILE A 101 5.35 -4.22 1.16
N PHE A 102 5.53 -2.90 1.26
CA PHE A 102 4.98 -2.08 2.34
C PHE A 102 3.49 -1.84 2.14
N LEU A 103 2.79 -1.37 3.17
CA LEU A 103 1.37 -1.05 3.10
C LEU A 103 1.10 0.39 3.55
N ASP A 104 1.75 1.35 2.90
CA ASP A 104 1.64 2.79 3.25
C ASP A 104 0.59 3.55 2.42
N ASN A 105 0.27 3.03 1.22
CA ASN A 105 -0.60 3.69 0.26
C ASN A 105 -1.36 2.69 -0.64
N PRO A 106 -2.41 3.13 -1.35
CA PRO A 106 -3.27 2.25 -2.13
C PRO A 106 -2.55 1.53 -3.28
N HIS A 107 -1.58 2.19 -3.94
CA HIS A 107 -0.79 1.53 -5.00
C HIS A 107 -0.01 0.33 -4.47
N GLN A 108 0.57 0.44 -3.27
CA GLN A 108 1.27 -0.68 -2.65
C GLN A 108 0.31 -1.80 -2.21
N ALA A 109 -0.88 -1.46 -1.70
CA ALA A 109 -1.92 -2.43 -1.37
C ALA A 109 -2.37 -3.22 -2.62
N ARG A 110 -2.64 -2.54 -3.74
CA ARG A 110 -2.95 -3.20 -5.02
C ARG A 110 -1.80 -4.07 -5.52
N ARG A 111 -0.56 -3.61 -5.41
CA ARG A 111 0.61 -4.42 -5.77
C ARG A 111 0.64 -5.71 -4.95
N PHE A 112 0.42 -5.63 -3.63
CA PHE A 112 0.33 -6.81 -2.78
C PHE A 112 -0.80 -7.75 -3.24
N HIS A 113 -1.99 -7.21 -3.52
CA HIS A 113 -3.13 -7.98 -4.01
C HIS A 113 -2.81 -8.75 -5.29
N GLN A 114 -2.20 -8.07 -6.28
CA GLN A 114 -1.80 -8.67 -7.55
C GLN A 114 -0.77 -9.78 -7.36
N GLU A 115 0.26 -9.57 -6.54
CA GLU A 115 1.25 -10.60 -6.25
C GLU A 115 0.64 -11.81 -5.53
N MET A 116 -0.27 -11.58 -4.59
CA MET A 116 -1.03 -12.63 -3.93
C MET A 116 -1.83 -13.48 -4.94
N LEU A 117 -2.58 -12.85 -5.85
CA LEU A 117 -3.32 -13.56 -6.90
C LEU A 117 -2.38 -14.34 -7.84
N ASN A 118 -1.26 -13.75 -8.24
CA ASN A 118 -0.25 -14.42 -9.07
C ASN A 118 0.29 -15.69 -8.40
N LEU A 119 0.51 -15.67 -7.08
CA LEU A 119 0.95 -16.84 -6.33
C LEU A 119 -0.12 -17.93 -6.31
N PHE A 120 -1.39 -17.58 -6.11
CA PHE A 120 -2.49 -18.54 -6.13
C PHE A 120 -2.73 -19.14 -7.51
N LEU A 121 -2.63 -18.34 -8.57
CA LEU A 121 -2.66 -18.80 -9.96
C LEU A 121 -1.54 -19.81 -10.24
N LYS A 122 -0.29 -19.45 -9.93
CA LYS A 122 0.86 -20.36 -10.08
C LYS A 122 0.70 -21.65 -9.29
N TYR A 123 0.13 -21.59 -8.09
CA TYR A 123 -0.15 -22.77 -7.28
C TYR A 123 -1.17 -23.70 -7.94
N SER A 124 -2.29 -23.15 -8.43
CA SER A 124 -3.35 -23.94 -9.08
C SER A 124 -2.94 -24.56 -10.40
N ALA A 125 -2.18 -23.83 -11.23
CA ALA A 125 -1.72 -24.32 -12.53
C ALA A 125 -0.76 -25.51 -12.41
N ASN A 126 0.00 -25.59 -11.31
CA ASN A 126 0.98 -26.66 -11.07
C ASN A 126 0.41 -27.82 -10.22
N LEU A 127 -0.92 -27.95 -10.11
CA LEU A 127 -1.64 -29.05 -9.45
C LEU A 127 -1.08 -29.44 -8.06
N GLY A 128 -0.58 -28.47 -7.29
CA GLY A 128 -0.10 -28.73 -5.93
C GLY A 128 1.02 -29.78 -5.83
N ALA A 129 1.77 -30.03 -6.91
CA ALA A 129 2.68 -31.17 -7.01
C ALA A 129 3.84 -31.19 -6.00
N ASN A 130 4.07 -30.11 -5.23
CA ASN A 130 4.83 -30.05 -3.95
C ASN A 130 4.96 -28.63 -3.34
N GLY A 131 4.16 -27.65 -3.78
CA GLY A 131 4.32 -26.25 -3.35
C GLY A 131 3.47 -25.88 -2.13
N LYS A 132 3.90 -24.89 -1.34
CA LYS A 132 3.06 -24.11 -0.40
C LYS A 132 3.07 -22.65 -0.84
N VAL A 133 1.99 -21.92 -0.59
CA VAL A 133 1.99 -20.46 -0.74
C VAL A 133 2.37 -19.87 0.61
N ASN A 134 3.57 -19.30 0.70
CA ASN A 134 4.06 -18.69 1.93
C ASN A 134 3.98 -17.17 1.82
N ILE A 135 3.21 -16.58 2.72
CA ILE A 135 3.11 -15.13 2.90
C ILE A 135 3.60 -14.85 4.32
N ALA A 136 4.71 -14.12 4.43
CA ALA A 136 5.24 -13.66 5.70
C ALA A 136 4.78 -12.21 5.94
N ILE A 137 4.28 -11.94 7.14
CA ILE A 137 3.84 -10.61 7.57
C ILE A 137 4.75 -10.18 8.71
N VAL A 138 5.47 -9.10 8.49
CA VAL A 138 6.43 -8.53 9.44
C VAL A 138 5.79 -7.31 10.08
N GLY A 139 5.51 -7.41 11.38
CA GLY A 139 4.85 -6.37 12.16
C GLY A 139 3.57 -6.87 12.83
N GLY A 140 3.54 -6.85 14.17
CA GLY A 140 2.38 -7.28 14.97
C GLY A 140 1.46 -6.14 15.42
N GLY A 141 1.56 -4.96 14.80
CA GLY A 141 0.64 -3.85 15.04
C GLY A 141 -0.71 -4.07 14.36
N ALA A 142 -1.65 -3.14 14.56
CA ALA A 142 -3.02 -3.23 14.01
C ALA A 142 -3.05 -3.64 12.54
N THR A 143 -2.31 -2.92 11.68
CA THR A 143 -2.21 -3.22 10.24
C THR A 143 -1.76 -4.64 9.93
N GLY A 144 -0.78 -5.18 10.64
CA GLY A 144 -0.28 -6.53 10.40
C GLY A 144 -1.23 -7.61 10.92
N VAL A 145 -1.91 -7.35 12.03
CA VAL A 145 -2.94 -8.25 12.58
C VAL A 145 -4.16 -8.28 11.65
N GLU A 146 -4.66 -7.13 11.21
CA GLU A 146 -5.79 -7.00 10.30
C GLU A 146 -5.49 -7.65 8.94
N LEU A 147 -4.33 -7.37 8.35
CA LEU A 147 -3.91 -8.02 7.09
C LEU A 147 -3.84 -9.54 7.24
N SER A 148 -3.34 -10.06 8.37
CA SER A 148 -3.30 -11.50 8.64
C SER A 148 -4.69 -12.12 8.70
N ALA A 149 -5.64 -11.41 9.33
CA ALA A 149 -7.02 -11.83 9.46
C ALA A 149 -7.74 -11.80 8.11
N GLU A 150 -7.59 -10.73 7.33
CA GLU A 150 -8.19 -10.64 6.00
C GLU A 150 -7.62 -11.68 5.03
N LEU A 151 -6.31 -11.95 5.08
CA LEU A 151 -5.71 -13.02 4.28
C LEU A 151 -6.28 -14.40 4.61
N HIS A 152 -6.59 -14.65 5.88
CA HIS A 152 -7.27 -15.88 6.29
C HIS A 152 -8.64 -16.02 5.60
N ASN A 153 -9.39 -14.93 5.51
CA ASN A 153 -10.69 -14.88 4.87
C ASN A 153 -10.58 -15.00 3.34
N ALA A 154 -9.64 -14.29 2.72
CA ALA A 154 -9.40 -14.30 1.27
C ALA A 154 -9.06 -15.71 0.75
N VAL A 155 -8.20 -16.46 1.45
CA VAL A 155 -7.85 -17.85 1.08
C VAL A 155 -9.09 -18.75 1.10
N LYS A 156 -9.99 -18.57 2.07
CA LYS A 156 -11.25 -19.33 2.16
C LYS A 156 -12.17 -19.05 0.97
N GLN A 157 -12.28 -17.79 0.56
CA GLN A 157 -13.08 -17.39 -0.60
C GLN A 157 -12.49 -17.90 -1.92
N LEU A 158 -11.18 -17.82 -2.11
CA LEU A 158 -10.52 -18.29 -3.34
C LEU A 158 -10.67 -19.81 -3.55
N HIS A 159 -10.67 -20.61 -2.48
CA HIS A 159 -11.00 -22.03 -2.57
C HIS A 159 -12.41 -22.26 -3.12
N SER A 160 -13.38 -21.41 -2.76
CA SER A 160 -14.76 -21.51 -3.24
C SER A 160 -14.93 -21.13 -4.72
N TYR A 161 -14.01 -20.33 -5.28
CA TYR A 161 -14.02 -19.89 -6.68
C TYR A 161 -13.35 -20.85 -7.67
N GLY A 162 -13.07 -22.10 -7.27
CA GLY A 162 -12.62 -23.14 -8.20
C GLY A 162 -11.11 -23.40 -8.21
N TYR A 163 -10.33 -22.78 -7.32
CA TYR A 163 -8.93 -23.14 -7.06
C TYR A 163 -8.86 -24.44 -6.24
N LYS A 164 -9.24 -25.57 -6.85
CA LYS A 164 -9.27 -26.90 -6.23
C LYS A 164 -7.84 -27.34 -5.89
N GLY A 165 -7.44 -27.18 -4.63
CA GLY A 165 -6.11 -27.49 -4.10
C GLY A 165 -5.63 -26.53 -3.02
N LEU A 166 -6.10 -25.28 -3.02
CA LEU A 166 -5.75 -24.29 -2.00
C LEU A 166 -6.53 -24.56 -0.70
N THR A 167 -5.88 -25.16 0.29
CA THR A 167 -6.47 -25.37 1.62
C THR A 167 -5.76 -24.50 2.66
N GLN A 168 -6.36 -24.29 3.84
CA GLN A 168 -5.70 -23.54 4.91
C GLN A 168 -4.34 -24.16 5.34
N ARG A 169 -4.13 -25.45 5.09
CA ARG A 169 -2.87 -26.15 5.39
C ARG A 169 -1.76 -25.87 4.37
N SER A 170 -2.09 -25.45 3.16
CA SER A 170 -1.10 -25.11 2.11
C SER A 170 -0.66 -23.64 2.14
N ALA A 171 -1.32 -22.80 2.95
CA ALA A 171 -0.98 -21.39 3.15
C ALA A 171 -0.39 -21.18 4.56
N GLU A 172 0.94 -21.31 4.70
CA GLU A 172 1.61 -21.16 6.00
C GLU A 172 1.92 -19.68 6.26
N ARG A 173 1.44 -19.19 7.42
CA ARG A 173 1.67 -17.83 7.92
C ARG A 173 2.82 -17.84 8.91
N HIS A 174 3.87 -17.10 8.62
CA HIS A 174 4.97 -16.86 9.56
C HIS A 174 4.89 -15.42 10.07
N ALA A 175 4.57 -15.25 11.36
CA ALA A 175 4.67 -13.97 12.04
C ALA A 175 6.07 -13.84 12.67
N GLY A 176 6.93 -13.03 12.07
CA GLY A 176 8.27 -12.76 12.61
C GLY A 176 8.20 -11.75 13.77
N ARG A 177 8.81 -12.06 14.92
CA ARG A 177 8.98 -11.09 16.02
C ARG A 177 10.07 -10.08 15.65
N GLY A 178 9.68 -8.97 15.02
CA GLY A 178 10.47 -7.74 14.97
C GLY A 178 10.30 -6.96 16.26
N GLY A 179 11.40 -6.45 16.84
CA GLY A 179 11.38 -5.59 18.03
C GLY A 179 10.43 -4.40 17.89
N ARG A 180 9.97 -3.86 19.03
CA ARG A 180 8.93 -2.81 19.15
C ARG A 180 9.01 -1.75 18.05
N ALA A 181 8.20 -1.90 17.01
CA ALA A 181 8.03 -0.95 15.94
C ALA A 181 6.53 -0.67 15.81
N HIS A 182 6.12 0.52 16.24
CA HIS A 182 4.83 1.06 15.82
C HIS A 182 4.90 1.32 14.31
N SER A 183 3.96 0.72 13.57
CA SER A 183 3.52 1.07 12.21
C SER A 183 4.35 0.70 10.96
N ALA A 184 5.06 -0.43 10.91
CA ALA A 184 5.51 -0.97 9.62
C ALA A 184 5.02 -2.41 9.45
N CYS A 185 4.07 -2.62 8.54
CA CYS A 185 3.71 -3.94 8.05
C CYS A 185 4.44 -4.15 6.71
N ALA A 186 5.48 -4.98 6.72
CA ALA A 186 6.14 -5.42 5.50
C ALA A 186 5.69 -6.85 5.22
N ALA A 187 5.11 -7.09 4.05
CA ALA A 187 4.79 -8.44 3.62
C ALA A 187 5.87 -8.91 2.63
N ALA A 188 6.49 -10.05 2.94
CA ALA A 188 7.39 -10.74 2.03
C ALA A 188 6.70 -12.02 1.56
N ALA A 189 6.48 -12.13 0.25
CA ALA A 189 6.02 -13.37 -0.36
C ALA A 189 7.23 -14.08 -0.97
N HIS A 190 7.62 -15.22 -0.40
CA HIS A 190 8.73 -16.02 -0.93
C HIS A 190 8.25 -17.45 -1.23
N PHE A 191 8.54 -17.91 -2.45
CA PHE A 191 8.61 -19.34 -2.75
C PHE A 191 9.91 -19.89 -2.15
N ARG A 192 9.85 -20.52 -0.98
CA ARG A 192 10.87 -21.53 -0.63
C ARG A 192 10.38 -22.85 -1.21
N GLY A 193 11.01 -23.30 -2.29
CA GLY A 193 11.00 -24.73 -2.61
C GLY A 193 11.81 -25.43 -1.53
N SER A 194 11.17 -26.29 -0.74
CA SER A 194 11.91 -27.24 0.08
C SER A 194 12.64 -28.18 -0.88
N ALA A 195 13.97 -28.06 -0.91
CA ALA A 195 14.83 -29.20 -1.21
C ALA A 195 15.12 -29.91 0.12
#